data_AF-A0A2V8WWE0-F1
#
_entry.id   AF-A0A2V8WWE0-F1
#
_cell.length_a   1.000
_cell.length_b   1.000
_cell.length_c   1.000
_cell.angle_alpha   90.00
_cell.angle_beta   90.00
_cell.angle_gamma   90.00
#
_symmetry.space_group_name_H-M   'P 1'
#
loop_
_entity.id
_entity.type
_entity.pdbx_description
1 polymer ?
#
loop_
_entity_poly.entity_id
_entity_poly.type
_entity_poly.pdbx_seq_one_letter_code
_entity_poly.pdbx_strand_id
1 'polypeptide(L)' 'MIAARHSGIRVLGISCVTNAAAGILDQPLRHEEVLDTAERVKDQFIGLLKAIIPRIAEAIA' A
#
# COMPACT_ATOMS: atom_id res chain seq x y z
N MET A 1 -7.02 9.34 -4.67
CA MET A 1 -6.33 10.56 -4.17
C MET A 1 -6.89 11.85 -4.75
N ILE A 2 -7.13 11.93 -6.06
CA ILE A 2 -7.59 13.15 -6.76
C ILE A 2 -8.84 13.77 -6.11
N ALA A 3 -9.92 13.00 -5.91
CA ALA A 3 -11.15 13.51 -5.30
C ALA A 3 -10.93 14.05 -3.87
N ALA A 4 -10.25 13.30 -3.01
CA ALA A 4 -9.96 13.73 -1.64
C ALA A 4 -9.11 15.01 -1.59
N ARG A 5 -8.10 15.12 -2.46
CA ARG A 5 -7.28 16.35 -2.58
C ARG A 5 -8.08 17.52 -3.09
N HIS A 6 -8.99 17.30 -4.06
CA HIS A 6 -9.89 18.33 -4.55
C HIS A 6 -10.82 18.85 -3.45
N SER A 7 -11.20 18.00 -2.50
CA SER A 7 -11.97 18.37 -1.31
C SER A 7 -11.13 18.95 -0.15
N GLY A 8 -9.85 19.28 -0.37
CA GLY A 8 -8.98 19.87 0.65
C GLY A 8 -8.44 18.90 1.71
N ILE A 9 -8.63 17.58 1.55
CA ILE A 9 -8.15 16.57 2.50
C ILE A 9 -6.66 16.32 2.26
N ARG A 10 -5.86 16.28 3.34
CA ARG A 10 -4.48 15.79 3.28
C ARG A 10 -4.48 14.28 3.07
N VAL A 11 -3.75 13.81 2.07
CA VAL A 11 -3.75 12.39 1.67
C VAL A 11 -2.34 11.82 1.75
N LEU A 12 -2.21 10.65 2.37
CA LEU A 12 -1.06 9.77 2.28
C LEU A 12 -1.50 8.51 1.53
N GLY A 13 -0.67 8.01 0.62
CA GLY A 13 -0.88 6.71 -0.02
C GLY A 13 0.31 5.80 0.16
N ILE A 14 0.02 4.51 0.24
CA ILE A 14 1.01 3.45 0.40
C ILE A 14 0.70 2.39 -0.65
N SER A 15 1.68 2.07 -1.47
CA SER A 15 1.57 0.99 -2.46
C SER A 15 2.27 -0.25 -1.91
N CYS A 16 1.49 -1.30 -1.65
CA CYS A 16 2.04 -2.62 -1.39
C CYS A 16 2.35 -3.28 -2.73
N VAL A 17 3.64 -3.35 -3.10
CA VAL A 17 4.07 -3.90 -4.38
C VAL A 17 4.10 -5.42 -4.27
N THR A 18 3.13 -6.09 -4.90
CA THR A 18 2.92 -7.54 -4.82
C THR A 18 3.49 -8.31 -6.00
N ASN A 19 4.00 -7.63 -7.02
CA ASN A 19 4.54 -8.23 -8.23
C ASN A 19 5.53 -7.29 -8.94
N ALA A 20 6.36 -7.83 -9.82
CA ALA A 20 7.37 -7.10 -10.57
C ALA A 20 6.82 -6.29 -11.78
N ALA A 21 5.53 -5.91 -11.76
CA ALA A 21 4.79 -5.34 -12.90
C ALA A 21 4.60 -6.30 -14.10
N ALA A 22 3.53 -6.07 -14.88
CA ALA A 22 3.25 -6.87 -16.08
C ALA A 22 4.27 -6.55 -17.18
N GLY A 23 4.89 -7.57 -17.78
CA GLY A 23 5.82 -7.40 -18.90
C GLY A 23 7.30 -7.21 -18.55
N ILE A 24 7.68 -7.27 -17.26
CA ILE A 24 9.11 -7.37 -16.85
C ILE A 24 9.59 -8.83 -16.89
N LEU A 25 8.68 -9.79 -16.71
CA LEU A 25 8.94 -11.21 -16.82
C LEU A 25 8.17 -11.77 -18.03
N ASP A 26 8.76 -12.72 -18.76
CA ASP A 26 8.14 -13.41 -19.90
C ASP A 26 6.97 -14.34 -19.50
N GLN A 27 6.63 -14.40 -18.21
CA GLN A 27 5.53 -15.17 -17.68
C GLN A 27 4.31 -14.28 -17.38
N PRO A 28 3.08 -14.72 -17.71
CA PRO A 28 1.88 -13.98 -17.39
C PRO A 28 1.70 -13.85 -15.87
N LEU A 29 1.22 -12.68 -15.42
CA LEU A 29 0.91 -12.47 -14.00
C LEU A 29 -0.21 -13.42 -13.56
N ARG A 30 0.03 -14.16 -12.49
CA ARG A 30 -0.98 -15.01 -11.85
C ARG A 30 -1.54 -14.32 -10.62
N HIS A 31 -2.86 -14.38 -10.44
CA HIS A 31 -3.52 -13.79 -9.29
C HIS A 31 -3.03 -14.39 -7.95
N GLU A 32 -2.70 -15.69 -7.95
CA GLU A 32 -2.15 -16.42 -6.81
C GLU A 32 -0.85 -15.78 -6.28
N GLU A 33 0.06 -15.37 -7.17
CA GLU A 33 1.35 -14.78 -6.78
C GLU A 33 1.18 -13.43 -6.08
N VAL A 34 0.15 -12.68 -6.48
CA VAL A 34 -0.22 -11.42 -5.83
C VAL A 34 -0.72 -11.68 -4.41
N LEU A 35 -1.58 -12.70 -4.22
CA LEU A 35 -2.11 -13.08 -2.92
C LEU A 35 -1.03 -13.62 -1.99
N ASP A 36 -0.17 -14.50 -2.49
CA ASP A 36 0.94 -15.07 -1.71
C ASP A 36 1.90 -13.99 -1.22
N THR A 37 2.23 -13.02 -2.10
CA THR A 37 3.08 -11.90 -1.72
C THR A 37 2.38 -11.00 -0.71
N ALA A 38 1.08 -10.73 -0.89
CA ALA A 38 0.30 -9.95 0.07
C ALA A 38 0.24 -10.60 1.46
N GLU A 39 0.02 -11.92 1.53
CA GLU A 39 -0.01 -12.64 2.81
C GLU A 39 1.36 -12.64 3.49
N ARG A 40 2.45 -12.80 2.73
CA ARG A 40 3.82 -12.74 3.27
C ARG A 40 4.17 -11.40 3.90
N VAL A 41 3.69 -10.28 3.35
CA VAL A 41 4.03 -8.92 3.82
C VAL A 41 2.99 -8.34 4.79
N LYS A 42 1.89 -9.05 5.02
CA LYS A 42 0.74 -8.62 5.83
C LYS A 42 1.13 -8.08 7.20
N ASP A 43 1.92 -8.83 7.97
CA ASP A 43 2.30 -8.42 9.33
C ASP A 43 3.21 -7.19 9.33
N GLN A 44 4.11 -7.09 8.36
CA GLN A 44 4.96 -5.91 8.19
C GLN A 44 4.13 -4.68 7.83
N PHE A 45 3.16 -4.85 6.94
CA PHE A 45 2.26 -3.77 6.52
C PHE A 45 1.37 -3.30 7.68
N ILE A 46 0.80 -4.23 8.46
CA ILE A 46 0.04 -3.92 9.68
C ILE A 46 0.93 -3.19 10.70
N GLY A 47 2.17 -3.65 10.89
CA GLY A 47 3.13 -3.00 11.77
C GLY A 47 3.42 -1.56 11.36
N LEU A 48 3.62 -1.32 10.05
CA LEU A 48 3.78 0.03 9.50
C LEU A 48 2.56 0.90 9.79
N LEU A 49 1.34 0.41 9.48
CA LEU A 49 0.11 1.16 9.73
C LEU A 49 -0.04 1.53 11.20
N LYS A 50 0.18 0.58 12.12
CA LYS A 50 0.13 0.81 13.57
C LYS A 50 1.14 1.86 14.03
N ALA A 51 2.32 1.91 13.41
CA ALA A 51 3.35 2.88 13.75
C ALA A 51 3.06 4.28 13.18
N ILE A 52 2.50 4.40 11.98
CA ILE A 52 2.32 5.71 11.33
C ILE A 52 1.02 6.40 11.74
N ILE A 53 -0.07 5.68 11.99
CA ILE A 53 -1.39 6.29 12.25
C ILE A 53 -1.35 7.24 13.47
N PRO A 54 -0.78 6.86 14.64
CA PRO A 54 -0.67 7.76 15.78
C PRO A 54 0.17 9.01 15.47
N ARG A 55 1.28 8.83 14.74
CA ARG A 55 2.18 9.94 14.36
C ARG A 55 1.52 10.90 13.39
N ILE A 56 0.68 10.39 12.49
CA ILE A 56 -0.15 11.22 11.62
C ILE A 56 -1.16 11.98 12.47
N ALA A 57 -1.85 11.32 13.40
CA ALA A 57 -2.81 11.99 14.31
C ALA A 57 -2.16 13.14 15.09
N GLU A 58 -0.95 12.94 15.62
CA GLU A 58 -0.16 13.99 16.28
C GLU A 58 0.24 15.13 15.33
N ALA A 59 0.67 14.81 14.11
CA ALA A 59 1.09 15.81 13.12
C ALA A 59 -0.08 16.58 12.47
N ILE A 60 -1.32 16.18 12.73
CA ILE A 60 -2.53 16.85 12.23
C ILE A 60 -3.37 17.51 13.31
N ALA A 61 -3.09 17.26 14.58
CA ALA A 61 -3.60 18.01 15.73
C ALA A 61 -2.94 19.41 15.78
#